data_AF-A0A8J2TQQ9-F1
#
_entry.id   AF-A0A8J2TQQ9-F1
#
_cell.length_a   1.000
_cell.length_b   1.000
_cell.length_c   1.000
_cell.angle_alpha   90.00
_cell.angle_beta   90.00
_cell.angle_gamma   90.00
#
_symmetry.space_group_name_H-M   'P 1'
#
loop_
_entity.id
_entity.type
_entity.pdbx_description
1 polymer ?
#
loop_
_entity_poly.entity_id
_entity_poly.type
_entity_poly.pdbx_seq_one_letter_code
_entity_poly.pdbx_strand_id
1 'polypeptide(L)' 'MRKARYSRTTVYKYLIHSRQVGLNGYRAELERTVIVGKPTSMEEKAFAAAIEAQARAMEFIKPGCTLLGSRFSCEGSV' A
#
# COMPACT_ATOMS: atom_id res chain seq x y z
N MET A 1 -10.43 -47.54 -0.42
CA MET A 1 -10.44 -46.30 -1.22
C MET A 1 -9.85 -45.16 -0.38
N ARG A 2 -8.58 -44.79 -0.58
CA ARG A 2 -7.91 -43.72 0.20
C ARG A 2 -8.32 -42.36 -0.39
N LYS A 3 -9.11 -41.56 0.34
CA LYS A 3 -9.35 -40.15 -0.02
C LYS A 3 -8.01 -39.42 0.03
N ALA A 4 -7.58 -38.85 -1.10
CA ALA A 4 -6.44 -37.96 -1.15
C ALA A 4 -6.72 -36.73 -0.28
N ARG A 5 -6.07 -36.65 0.88
CA ARG A 5 -6.01 -35.43 1.68
C ARG A 5 -5.02 -34.50 0.99
N TYR A 6 -5.53 -33.56 0.22
CA TYR A 6 -4.74 -32.47 -0.31
C TYR A 6 -4.67 -31.36 0.75
N SER A 7 -3.88 -31.55 1.81
CA SER A 7 -3.61 -30.46 2.76
C SER A 7 -2.45 -29.61 2.24
N ARG A 8 -2.72 -28.78 1.23
CA ARG A 8 -1.84 -27.67 0.86
C ARG A 8 -2.43 -26.37 1.39
N THR A 9 -2.43 -26.21 2.71
CA THR A 9 -2.70 -24.90 3.30
C THR A 9 -1.40 -24.12 3.33
N THR A 10 -1.06 -23.48 2.21
CA THR A 10 -0.04 -22.44 2.22
C THR A 10 -0.66 -21.24 2.96
N VAL A 11 -0.40 -21.12 4.25
CA VAL A 11 -0.80 -19.93 5.01
C VAL A 11 0.20 -18.83 4.64
N TYR A 12 -0.14 -18.00 3.65
CA TYR A 12 0.68 -16.85 3.29
C TYR A 12 0.73 -15.89 4.48
N LYS A 13 1.94 -15.52 4.94
CA LYS A 13 2.11 -14.58 6.05
C LYS A 13 1.79 -13.13 5.65
N TYR A 14 2.08 -12.76 4.41
CA TYR A 14 1.79 -11.46 3.83
C TYR A 14 0.93 -11.64 2.58
N LEU A 15 -0.12 -10.83 2.46
CA LEU A 15 -0.97 -10.75 1.30
C LEU A 15 -0.90 -9.33 0.74
N ILE A 16 -0.44 -9.19 -0.50
CA ILE A 16 -0.46 -7.92 -1.22
C ILE A 16 -1.56 -8.03 -2.26
N HIS A 17 -2.56 -7.17 -2.13
CA HIS A 17 -3.68 -7.08 -3.05
C HIS A 17 -3.62 -5.77 -3.81
N SER A 18 -3.12 -5.84 -5.04
CA SER A 18 -3.09 -4.72 -5.98
C SER A 18 -4.20 -4.88 -7.00
N ARG A 19 -4.96 -3.81 -7.25
CA ARG A 19 -6.03 -3.78 -8.25
C ARG A 19 -5.92 -2.51 -9.07
N GLN A 20 -6.02 -2.70 -10.38
CA GLN A 20 -6.21 -1.63 -11.34
C GLN A 20 -7.57 -1.86 -12.00
N VAL A 21 -8.43 -0.84 -11.98
CA VAL A 21 -9.74 -0.89 -12.62
C VAL A 21 -9.86 0.25 -13.63
N GLY A 22 -10.44 -0.07 -14.78
CA GLY A 22 -10.80 0.89 -15.80
C GLY A 22 -12.32 1.07 -15.86
N LEU A 23 -12.80 2.31 -15.86
CA LEU A 23 -14.22 2.63 -16.05
C LEU A 23 -14.35 3.90 -16.89
N ASN A 24 -15.05 3.81 -18.02
CA ASN A 24 -15.33 4.96 -18.91
C ASN A 24 -14.08 5.77 -19.29
N GLY A 25 -12.95 5.10 -19.53
CA GLY A 25 -11.67 5.75 -19.87
C GLY A 25 -10.84 6.23 -18.67
N TYR A 26 -11.36 6.20 -17.46
CA TYR A 26 -10.62 6.50 -16.22
C TYR A 26 -9.94 5.24 -15.68
N ARG A 27 -8.79 5.44 -15.01
CA ARG A 27 -8.08 4.38 -14.29
C ARG A 27 -7.99 4.70 -12.81
N ALA A 28 -8.25 3.70 -11.99
CA ALA A 28 -7.96 3.74 -10.57
C ALA A 28 -7.02 2.59 -10.23
N GLU A 29 -6.02 2.88 -9.41
CA GLU A 29 -5.09 1.89 -8.88
C GLU A 29 -5.08 1.96 -7.36
N LEU A 30 -5.12 0.81 -6.72
CA LEU A 30 -5.07 0.71 -5.27
C LEU A 30 -4.42 -0.60 -4.85
N GLU A 31 -3.49 -0.49 -3.91
CA GLU A 31 -2.82 -1.63 -3.28
C GLU A 31 -3.09 -1.64 -1.78
N ARG A 32 -3.32 -2.84 -1.23
CA ARG A 32 -3.34 -3.08 0.21
C ARG A 32 -2.45 -4.25 0.56
N THR A 33 -1.61 -4.06 1.56
CA THR A 33 -0.85 -5.13 2.19
C THR A 33 -1.57 -5.55 3.47
N VAL A 34 -1.65 -6.84 3.73
CA VAL A 34 -2.25 -7.42 4.94
C VAL A 34 -1.32 -8.49 5.50
N ILE A 35 -1.12 -8.48 6.82
CA ILE A 35 -0.44 -9.56 7.55
C ILE A 35 -1.51 -10.56 7.98
N VAL A 36 -1.35 -11.83 7.61
CA VAL A 36 -2.28 -12.90 7.96
C VAL A 36 -1.86 -13.52 9.28
N GLY A 37 -2.75 -13.51 10.26
CA GLY A 37 -2.48 -13.99 11.61
C GLY A 37 -1.91 -12.89 12.52
N LYS A 38 -1.16 -13.27 13.55
CA LYS A 38 -0.62 -12.32 14.52
C LYS A 38 0.73 -11.77 14.02
N PRO A 39 0.87 -10.45 13.83
CA PRO A 39 2.12 -9.86 13.41
C PRO A 39 3.17 -9.93 14.54
N THR A 40 4.44 -9.97 14.17
CA THR A 40 5.55 -9.75 15.11
C THR A 40 5.68 -8.27 15.46
N SER A 41 6.34 -7.93 16.56
CA SER A 41 6.56 -6.52 16.95
C SER A 41 7.34 -5.72 15.90
N MET A 42 8.22 -6.38 15.14
CA MET A 42 8.94 -5.74 14.04
C MET A 42 8.04 -5.52 12.82
N GLU A 43 7.14 -6.46 12.52
CA GLU A 43 6.16 -6.31 11.44
C GLU A 43 5.16 -5.21 11.74
N GLU A 44 4.65 -5.12 12.97
CA GLU A 44 3.77 -4.04 13.41
C GLU A 44 4.44 -2.67 13.22
N LYS A 45 5.70 -2.53 13.65
CA LYS A 45 6.48 -1.31 13.48
C LYS A 45 6.68 -0.94 12.01
N ALA A 46 7.03 -1.92 11.17
CA ALA A 46 7.22 -1.69 9.74
C ALA A 46 5.91 -1.26 9.05
N PHE A 47 4.80 -1.91 9.39
CA PHE A 47 3.48 -1.56 8.85
C PHE A 47 3.02 -0.17 9.32
N ALA A 48 3.22 0.16 10.59
CA ALA A 48 2.89 1.47 11.14
C ALA A 48 3.69 2.57 10.43
N ALA A 49 4.99 2.35 10.19
CA ALA A 49 5.82 3.29 9.45
C ALA A 49 5.34 3.48 8.01
N ALA A 50 4.92 2.41 7.31
CA ALA A 50 4.36 2.51 5.96
C ALA A 50 3.04 3.29 5.93
N ILE A 51 2.14 3.05 6.90
CA ILE A 51 0.87 3.77 7.04
C ILE A 51 1.12 5.26 7.32
N GLU A 52 2.04 5.58 8.23
CA GLU A 52 2.40 6.96 8.54
C GLU A 52 2.98 7.65 7.31
N ALA A 53 3.94 7.02 6.61
CA ALA A 53 4.53 7.59 5.40
C ALA A 53 3.47 7.89 4.32
N GLN A 54 2.53 6.97 4.11
CA GLN A 54 1.42 7.17 3.18
C GLN A 54 0.51 8.33 3.62
N ALA A 55 0.15 8.41 4.90
CA ALA A 55 -0.68 9.50 5.43
C ALA A 55 -0.02 10.87 5.23
N ARG A 56 1.27 10.99 5.57
CA ARG A 56 2.04 12.23 5.36
C ARG A 56 2.14 12.60 3.88
N ALA A 57 2.31 11.62 2.99
CA ALA A 57 2.33 11.88 1.56
C ALA A 57 0.98 12.43 1.06
N MET A 58 -0.14 11.87 1.53
CA MET A 58 -1.47 12.38 1.19
C MET A 58 -1.72 13.80 1.71
N GLU A 59 -1.26 14.14 2.92
CA GLU A 59 -1.34 15.50 3.48
C GLU A 59 -0.46 16.52 2.75
N PHE A 60 0.67 16.06 2.21
CA PHE A 60 1.60 16.89 1.46
C PHE A 60 1.08 17.27 0.07
N ILE A 61 0.38 16.35 -0.60
CA ILE A 61 -0.09 16.54 -1.97
C ILE A 61 -1.19 17.62 -2.00
N LYS A 62 -0.83 18.79 -2.53
CA LYS A 62 -1.71 19.95 -2.72
C LYS A 62 -1.18 20.83 -3.86
N PRO A 63 -2.00 21.72 -4.44
CA PRO A 63 -1.52 22.64 -5.48
C PRO A 63 -0.23 23.36 -5.05
N GLY A 64 0.73 23.42 -5.98
CA GLY A 64 2.06 24.00 -5.73
C GLY A 64 3.08 23.03 -5.11
N CYS A 65 2.70 21.86 -4.59
CA CYS A 65 3.70 20.92 -4.06
C CYS A 65 4.65 20.41 -5.15
N THR A 66 5.95 20.39 -4.85
CA THR A 66 6.98 19.89 -5.77
C THR A 66 7.21 18.41 -5.53
N LEU A 67 7.15 17.58 -6.57
CA LEU A 67 7.70 16.23 -6.48
C LEU A 67 9.23 16.33 -6.53
N LEU A 68 9.93 15.60 -5.65
CA LEU A 68 11.38 15.62 -5.58
C LEU A 68 11.98 15.28 -6.96
N GLY A 69 12.71 16.24 -7.56
CA GLY A 69 13.29 16.12 -8.92
C GLY A 69 12.58 16.92 -10.01
N SER A 70 11.39 17.49 -9.75
CA SER A 70 10.80 18.50 -10.63
C SER A 70 11.40 19.88 -10.31
N ARG A 71 11.92 20.59 -11.32
CA ARG A 71 12.66 21.86 -11.18
C ARG A 71 11.81 23.08 -10.76
N PHE A 72 10.61 22.86 -10.23
CA PHE A 72 9.69 23.94 -9.87
C PHE A 72 9.42 23.90 -8.37
N SER A 73 10.27 24.56 -7.59
CA SER A 73 10.09 24.75 -6.16
C SER A 73 8.88 25.64 -5.88
N CYS A 74 8.03 25.21 -4.94
CA CYS A 74 6.97 26.03 -4.35
C CYS A 74 7.60 27.19 -3.55
N GLU A 75 7.74 28.36 -4.18
CA GLU A 75 7.95 29.61 -3.46
C GLU A 75 6.59 30.24 -3.14
N GLY A 76 6.27 30.33 -1.84
CA GLY A 76 5.28 31.28 -1.31
C GLY A 76 3.79 30.89 -1.47
N SER A 77 3.18 30.46 -0.37
CA SER A 77 1.75 30.64 -0.13
C SER A 77 1.52 30.89 1.36
N VAL A 78 1.91 32.10 1.80
CA VAL A 78 1.35 32.79 2.97
C VAL A 78 1.16 34.24 2.56
#